data_AF-A0A9N9E7K1-F1
#
_entry.id   AF-A0A9N9E7K1-F1
#
_cell.length_a   1.000
_cell.length_b   1.000
_cell.length_c   1.000
_cell.angle_alpha   90.00
_cell.angle_beta   90.00
_cell.angle_gamma   90.00
#
_symmetry.space_group_name_H-M   'P 1'
#
loop_
_entity.id
_entity.type
_entity.pdbx_description
1 polymer ?
#
loop_
_entity_poly.entity_id
_entity_poly.type
_entity_poly.pdbx_seq_one_letter_code
_entity_poly.pdbx_strand_id
1 'polypeptide(L)'
;MKAEPLYSTLDSNKAKYAEASIDALFQPHHPTQSFVAPIRDAAMVPKNMFEAFIEINGRYYFNDSETTNYCPCDSKEEMRSHRMYQVDKIIWGCLQSSPVTEQLSLGAKVLDVGSGVGVWAMNTASNNSLSTVIGVDIAPMFPKNSLPNTAFIRCNVLDGLPFPDCTFDF
;
A
#
# COMPACT_ATOMS: atom_id res chain seq x y z
N MET A 1 -41.11 -3.81 -6.63
CA MET A 1 -40.01 -4.79 -6.63
C MET A 1 -38.77 -4.06 -6.16
N LYS A 2 -38.32 -4.30 -4.92
CA LYS A 2 -37.05 -3.78 -4.42
C LYS A 2 -35.95 -4.75 -4.87
N ALA A 3 -34.95 -4.26 -5.58
CA ALA A 3 -33.74 -5.03 -5.87
C ALA A 3 -32.91 -5.12 -4.57
N GLU A 4 -32.55 -6.33 -4.18
CA GLU A 4 -31.61 -6.55 -3.07
C GLU A 4 -30.18 -6.19 -3.52
N PRO A 5 -29.32 -5.64 -2.63
CA PRO A 5 -27.94 -5.34 -2.98
C PRO A 5 -27.12 -6.63 -3.11
N LEU A 6 -26.35 -6.72 -4.19
CA LEU A 6 -25.49 -7.84 -4.61
C LEU A 6 -24.25 -8.08 -3.71
N TYR A 7 -24.27 -7.62 -2.46
CA TYR A 7 -23.22 -7.86 -1.47
C TYR A 7 -23.79 -8.51 -0.21
N SER A 8 -24.26 -9.75 -0.37
CA SER A 8 -24.39 -10.68 0.75
C SER A 8 -23.40 -11.81 0.53
N THR A 9 -22.58 -12.09 1.55
CA THR A 9 -21.53 -13.10 1.65
C THR A 9 -20.19 -12.78 0.95
N LEU A 10 -19.34 -12.03 1.66
CA LEU A 10 -17.90 -12.28 1.62
C LEU A 10 -17.69 -13.78 1.91
N ASP A 11 -17.21 -14.51 0.90
CA ASP A 11 -16.89 -15.93 1.00
C ASP A 11 -15.87 -16.12 2.13
N SER A 12 -16.29 -16.81 3.20
CA SER A 12 -15.48 -17.10 4.39
C SER A 12 -14.12 -17.74 4.08
N ASN A 13 -13.96 -18.33 2.89
CA ASN A 13 -12.68 -18.84 2.43
C ASN A 13 -11.73 -17.72 1.99
N LYS A 14 -12.21 -16.68 1.30
CA LYS A 14 -11.38 -15.53 0.89
C LYS A 14 -10.79 -14.77 2.07
N ALA A 15 -11.59 -14.55 3.12
CA ALA A 15 -11.13 -13.93 4.35
C ALA A 15 -9.99 -14.75 5.01
N LYS A 16 -10.13 -16.08 5.08
CA LYS A 16 -9.09 -16.98 5.61
C LYS A 16 -7.80 -16.98 4.79
N TYR A 17 -7.89 -16.90 3.45
CA TYR A 17 -6.71 -16.81 2.59
C TYR A 17 -6.02 -15.43 2.67
N ALA A 18 -6.79 -14.35 2.86
CA ALA A 18 -6.25 -13.01 3.10
C ALA A 18 -5.52 -12.96 4.46
N GLU A 19 -6.11 -13.47 5.54
CA GLU A 19 -5.50 -13.54 6.88
C GLU A 19 -4.18 -14.32 6.88
N ALA A 20 -4.15 -15.51 6.26
CA ALA A 20 -2.92 -16.30 6.14
C ALA A 20 -1.83 -15.58 5.31
N SER A 21 -2.23 -14.75 4.33
CA SER A 21 -1.31 -13.95 3.53
C SER A 21 -0.82 -12.69 4.27
N ILE A 22 -1.56 -12.23 5.29
CA ILE A 22 -1.19 -11.08 6.14
C ILE A 22 -0.19 -11.49 7.22
N ASP A 23 -0.42 -12.61 7.90
CA ASP A 23 0.51 -13.13 8.91
C ASP A 23 1.90 -13.42 8.31
N ALA A 24 1.93 -13.82 7.04
CA ALA A 24 3.16 -14.04 6.30
C ALA A 24 3.99 -12.75 6.09
N LEU A 25 3.35 -11.56 6.10
CA LEU A 25 4.03 -10.26 5.93
C LEU A 25 4.90 -9.90 7.14
N PHE A 26 4.63 -10.49 8.30
CA PHE A 26 5.30 -10.17 9.56
C PHE A 26 6.23 -11.28 10.05
N GLN A 27 6.42 -12.35 9.26
CA GLN A 27 7.37 -13.39 9.59
C GLN A 27 8.80 -12.85 9.41
N PRO A 28 9.76 -13.18 10.30
CA PRO A 28 11.15 -12.78 10.12
C PRO A 28 11.72 -13.41 8.85
N HIS A 29 11.92 -12.61 7.79
CA HIS A 29 12.49 -13.09 6.55
C HIS A 29 14.01 -13.29 6.69
N HIS A 30 14.50 -14.47 6.30
CA HIS A 30 15.92 -14.69 6.07
C HIS A 30 16.41 -13.78 4.91
N PRO A 31 17.65 -13.25 4.93
CA PRO A 31 18.15 -12.22 4.00
C PRO A 31 18.19 -12.60 2.50
N THR A 32 17.81 -13.83 2.15
CA THR A 32 17.95 -14.39 0.79
C THR A 32 16.61 -14.72 0.13
N GLN A 33 15.47 -14.47 0.77
CA GLN A 33 14.17 -14.61 0.11
C GLN A 33 13.47 -13.26 0.06
N SER A 34 13.44 -12.66 -1.14
CA SER A 34 12.47 -11.62 -1.46
C SER A 34 11.08 -12.23 -1.25
N PHE A 35 10.43 -11.93 -0.14
CA PHE A 35 9.01 -12.22 0.00
C PHE A 35 8.28 -11.25 -0.93
N VAL A 36 8.06 -11.71 -2.15
CA VAL A 36 6.99 -11.19 -2.98
C VAL A 36 5.73 -11.73 -2.30
N ALA A 37 5.13 -10.93 -1.41
CA ALA A 37 3.73 -11.16 -1.03
C ALA A 37 3.00 -11.46 -2.33
N PRO A 38 2.23 -12.57 -2.42
CA PRO A 38 1.55 -12.88 -3.66
C PRO A 38 0.69 -11.66 -3.99
N ILE A 39 1.13 -10.86 -4.97
CA ILE A 39 0.30 -9.86 -5.65
C ILE A 39 -0.69 -10.68 -6.47
N ARG A 40 -1.58 -11.38 -5.78
CA ARG A 40 -2.60 -12.24 -6.35
C ARG A 40 -3.78 -12.33 -5.39
N ASP A 41 -4.39 -11.17 -5.13
CA ASP A 41 -5.78 -11.10 -5.56
C ASP A 41 -5.79 -10.82 -7.06
N ALA A 42 -5.75 -11.91 -7.85
CA ALA A 42 -6.09 -11.89 -9.27
C ALA A 42 -7.55 -11.42 -9.51
N ALA A 43 -8.31 -11.17 -8.44
CA ALA A 43 -9.66 -10.62 -8.48
C ALA A 43 -9.71 -9.10 -8.69
N MET A 44 -8.60 -8.35 -8.51
CA MET A 44 -8.61 -6.88 -8.66
C MET A 44 -7.57 -6.32 -9.62
N VAL A 45 -6.79 -7.15 -10.34
CA VAL A 45 -6.07 -6.65 -11.51
C VAL A 45 -7.09 -6.47 -12.63
N PRO A 46 -7.38 -5.24 -13.08
CA PRO A 46 -8.31 -5.03 -14.19
C PRO A 46 -7.83 -5.86 -15.39
N LYS A 47 -8.75 -6.65 -15.95
CA LYS A 47 -8.46 -7.59 -17.05
C LYS A 47 -7.84 -6.89 -18.26
N ASN A 48 -8.07 -5.59 -18.39
CA ASN A 48 -7.45 -4.69 -19.36
C ASN A 48 -6.86 -3.45 -18.68
N MET A 49 -5.59 -3.14 -18.94
CA MET A 49 -4.93 -1.89 -18.52
C MET A 49 -5.72 -0.64 -18.98
N PHE A 50 -6.44 -0.74 -20.10
CA PHE A 50 -7.27 0.34 -20.65
C PHE A 50 -8.56 0.61 -19.88
N GLU A 51 -9.10 -0.35 -19.12
CA GLU A 51 -10.30 -0.14 -18.30
C GLU A 51 -9.95 0.47 -16.93
N ALA A 52 -8.71 0.25 -16.49
CA ALA A 52 -8.18 0.63 -15.18
C ALA A 52 -7.90 2.12 -15.03
N PHE A 53 -7.66 2.81 -16.15
CA PHE A 53 -7.23 4.20 -16.14
C PHE A 53 -8.00 5.01 -17.17
N ILE A 54 -8.30 6.25 -16.81
CA ILE A 54 -8.89 7.24 -17.71
C ILE A 54 -7.86 8.32 -18.02
N GLU A 55 -7.71 8.66 -19.31
CA GLU A 55 -6.88 9.78 -19.72
C GLU A 55 -7.68 11.07 -19.66
N ILE A 56 -7.16 12.07 -18.94
CA ILE A 56 -7.71 13.42 -18.87
C ILE A 56 -6.57 14.40 -19.15
N ASN A 57 -6.65 15.15 -20.26
CA ASN A 57 -5.66 16.15 -20.66
C ASN A 57 -4.20 15.61 -20.71
N GLY A 58 -4.00 14.39 -21.20
CA GLY A 58 -2.66 13.77 -21.31
C GLY A 58 -2.07 13.31 -19.98
N ARG A 59 -2.89 13.20 -18.93
CA ARG A 59 -2.56 12.58 -17.64
C ARG A 59 -3.48 11.38 -17.44
N TYR A 60 -2.97 10.31 -16.85
CA TYR A 60 -3.76 9.11 -16.57
C TYR A 60 -4.26 9.18 -15.13
N TYR A 61 -5.49 8.76 -14.86
CA TYR A 61 -6.07 8.71 -13.53
C TYR A 61 -6.66 7.33 -13.29
N PHE A 62 -6.64 6.87 -12.05
CA PHE A 62 -7.25 5.58 -11.71
C PHE A 62 -8.77 5.67 -11.94
N ASN A 63 -9.28 4.79 -12.80
CA ASN A 63 -10.67 4.76 -13.22
C ASN A 63 -11.47 3.86 -12.28
N ASP A 64 -11.96 4.46 -11.21
CA ASP A 64 -12.86 3.82 -10.25
C ASP A 64 -14.19 4.57 -10.22
N SER A 65 -15.29 3.85 -10.34
CA SER A 65 -16.64 4.42 -10.28
C SER A 65 -17.05 4.83 -8.87
N GLU A 66 -16.42 4.26 -7.85
CA GLU A 66 -16.79 4.47 -6.45
C GLU A 66 -15.90 5.49 -5.75
N THR A 67 -14.72 5.76 -6.31
CA THR A 67 -13.74 6.68 -5.70
C THR A 67 -13.21 7.68 -6.72
N THR A 68 -13.04 8.93 -6.27
CA THR A 68 -12.38 9.96 -7.07
C THR A 68 -10.93 10.06 -6.61
N ASN A 69 -10.01 9.45 -7.36
CA ASN A 69 -8.59 9.72 -7.16
C ASN A 69 -8.23 11.06 -7.82
N TYR A 70 -7.84 12.04 -7.01
CA TYR A 70 -7.46 13.38 -7.48
C TYR A 70 -6.06 13.40 -8.12
N CYS A 71 -5.22 12.41 -7.83
CA CYS A 71 -3.84 12.36 -8.32
C CYS A 71 -3.73 11.52 -9.59
N PRO A 72 -2.93 11.97 -10.58
CA PRO A 72 -2.61 11.15 -11.74
C PRO A 72 -1.87 9.86 -11.38
N CYS A 73 -1.95 8.84 -12.23
CA CYS A 73 -1.25 7.57 -12.13
C CYS A 73 -0.28 7.43 -13.31
N ASP A 74 0.73 8.29 -13.35
CA ASP A 74 1.73 8.31 -14.41
C ASP A 74 3.13 8.68 -13.89
N SER A 75 4.14 8.56 -14.75
CA SER A 75 5.54 8.79 -14.40
C SER A 75 5.83 10.23 -13.95
N LYS A 76 5.02 11.21 -14.40
CA LYS A 76 5.15 12.59 -13.94
C LYS A 76 4.70 12.72 -12.49
N GLU A 77 3.63 12.01 -12.10
CA GLU A 77 3.19 11.97 -10.71
C GLU A 77 4.18 11.21 -9.83
N GLU A 78 4.71 10.09 -10.30
CA GLU A 78 5.76 9.36 -9.60
C GLU A 78 6.96 10.27 -9.31
N MET A 79 7.44 11.01 -10.30
CA MET A 79 8.54 11.97 -10.14
C MET A 79 8.18 13.14 -9.22
N ARG A 80 6.92 13.59 -9.24
CA ARG A 80 6.44 14.65 -8.32
C ARG A 80 6.48 14.16 -6.89
N SER A 81 5.97 12.97 -6.61
CA SER A 81 5.96 12.36 -5.27
C SER A 81 7.37 12.15 -4.73
N HIS A 82 8.30 11.62 -5.55
CA HIS A 82 9.70 11.50 -5.17
C HIS A 82 10.34 12.84 -4.81
N ARG A 83 10.07 13.90 -5.59
CA ARG A 83 10.62 15.24 -5.32
C ARG A 83 10.03 15.87 -4.07
N MET A 84 8.71 15.77 -3.87
CA MET A 84 8.08 16.29 -2.65
C MET A 84 8.68 15.64 -1.42
N TYR A 85 8.83 14.31 -1.42
CA TYR A 85 9.47 13.59 -0.32
C TYR A 85 10.86 14.16 0.03
N GLN A 86 11.70 14.47 -0.98
CA GLN A 86 13.02 15.07 -0.73
C GLN A 86 12.90 16.48 -0.15
N VAL A 87 11.96 17.29 -0.66
CA VAL A 87 11.71 18.65 -0.15
C VAL A 87 11.23 18.60 1.30
N ASP A 88 10.28 17.73 1.61
CA ASP A 88 9.76 17.54 2.96
C ASP A 88 10.88 17.13 3.92
N LYS A 89 11.72 16.17 3.53
CA LYS A 89 12.88 15.76 4.33
C LYS A 89 13.87 16.91 4.59
N ILE A 90 14.06 17.81 3.62
CA ILE A 90 14.92 18.99 3.79
C ILE A 90 14.28 20.01 4.74
N ILE A 91 12.99 20.31 4.56
CA ILE A 91 12.27 21.29 5.36
C ILE A 91 12.19 20.85 6.82
N TRP A 92 11.84 19.59 7.06
CA TRP A 92 11.63 19.05 8.41
C TRP A 92 12.90 18.50 9.05
N GLY A 93 13.97 18.31 8.29
CA GLY A 93 15.22 17.70 8.74
C GLY A 93 15.09 16.22 9.17
N CYS A 94 13.91 15.62 9.01
CA CYS A 94 13.60 14.26 9.42
C CYS A 94 12.54 13.65 8.49
N LEU A 95 12.43 12.32 8.57
CA LEU A 95 11.43 11.53 7.82
C LEU A 95 10.09 11.44 8.56
N GLN A 96 10.14 11.46 9.89
CA GLN A 96 8.99 11.45 10.76
C GLN A 96 9.26 12.37 11.94
N SER A 97 8.21 13.06 12.40
CA SER A 97 8.24 13.85 13.64
C SER A 97 7.60 13.11 14.82
N SER A 98 7.00 11.94 14.56
CA SER A 98 6.36 11.11 15.59
C SER A 98 7.40 10.52 16.55
N PRO A 99 7.13 10.47 17.88
CA PRO A 99 8.06 9.94 18.87
C PRO A 99 8.07 8.39 18.90
N VAL A 100 8.25 7.76 17.74
CA VAL A 100 8.22 6.29 17.55
C VAL A 100 9.57 5.70 17.16
N THR A 101 10.64 6.49 17.22
CA THR A 101 11.99 6.08 16.82
C THR A 101 12.48 4.84 17.57
N GLU A 102 12.17 4.71 18.86
CA GLU A 102 12.55 3.54 19.67
C GLU A 102 11.81 2.29 19.18
N GLN A 103 10.49 2.36 19.03
CA GLN A 103 9.65 1.28 18.54
C GLN A 103 10.10 0.80 17.15
N LEU A 104 10.37 1.73 16.23
CA LEU A 104 10.87 1.39 14.89
C LEU A 104 12.23 0.68 14.94
N SER A 105 13.10 1.05 15.89
CA SER A 105 14.40 0.40 16.05
C SER A 105 14.33 -0.97 16.71
N LEU A 106 13.26 -1.25 17.47
CA LEU A 106 13.02 -2.54 18.12
C LEU A 106 12.24 -3.54 17.25
N GLY A 107 11.65 -3.07 16.15
CA GLY A 107 10.93 -3.91 15.19
C GLY A 107 9.41 -3.75 15.28
N ALA A 108 8.92 -2.61 14.82
CA ALA A 108 7.51 -2.28 14.77
C ALA A 108 6.84 -2.77 13.47
N LYS A 109 5.53 -2.95 13.54
CA LYS A 109 4.65 -3.09 12.38
C LYS A 109 4.09 -1.73 12.01
N VAL A 110 4.42 -1.25 10.82
CA VAL A 110 4.07 0.11 10.36
C VAL A 110 3.12 0.05 9.17
N LEU A 111 2.08 0.89 9.17
CA LEU A 111 1.15 1.06 8.05
C LEU A 111 1.29 2.45 7.41
N ASP A 112 1.62 2.49 6.12
CA ASP A 112 1.62 3.71 5.30
C ASP A 112 0.30 3.78 4.50
N VAL A 113 -0.64 4.60 4.97
CA VAL A 113 -1.97 4.77 4.35
C VAL A 113 -1.94 5.82 3.26
N GLY A 114 -2.41 5.47 2.06
CA GLY A 114 -2.30 6.36 0.89
C GLY A 114 -0.85 6.44 0.39
N SER A 115 -0.14 5.31 0.45
CA SER A 115 1.29 5.22 0.17
C SER A 115 1.68 5.64 -1.25
N GLY A 116 0.74 5.66 -2.19
CA GLY A 116 0.94 6.01 -3.60
C GLY A 116 2.06 5.18 -4.23
N VAL A 117 3.17 5.84 -4.56
CA VAL A 117 4.38 5.21 -5.12
C VAL A 117 5.30 4.57 -4.08
N GLY A 118 4.93 4.61 -2.80
CA GLY A 118 5.61 3.91 -1.71
C GLY A 118 6.93 4.54 -1.27
N VAL A 119 7.22 5.80 -1.64
CA VAL A 119 8.52 6.44 -1.34
C VAL A 119 8.76 6.53 0.16
N TRP A 120 7.75 6.92 0.94
CA TRP A 120 7.88 7.01 2.39
C TRP A 120 8.09 5.62 3.00
N ALA A 121 7.21 4.66 2.70
CA ALA A 121 7.34 3.28 3.19
C ALA A 121 8.72 2.66 2.92
N MET A 122 9.24 2.78 1.70
CA MET A 122 10.55 2.25 1.31
C MET A 122 11.70 2.91 2.10
N ASN A 123 11.63 4.21 2.33
CA ASN A 123 12.65 4.92 3.11
C ASN A 123 12.57 4.58 4.60
N THR A 124 11.36 4.49 5.16
CA THR A 124 11.15 4.08 6.55
C THR A 124 11.69 2.66 6.77
N ALA A 125 11.37 1.72 5.89
CA ALA A 125 11.86 0.35 5.94
C ALA A 125 13.38 0.25 5.79
N SER A 126 13.97 1.04 4.87
CA SER A 126 15.43 1.07 4.69
C SER A 126 16.18 1.58 5.92
N ASN A 127 15.59 2.47 6.72
CA ASN A 127 16.20 3.02 7.93
C ASN A 127 15.94 2.17 9.18
N ASN A 128 14.97 1.26 9.13
CA ASN A 128 14.50 0.47 10.27
C ASN A 128 14.40 -1.00 9.86
N SER A 129 15.54 -1.67 9.70
CA SER A 129 15.62 -3.04 9.15
C SER A 129 14.91 -4.11 9.97
N LEU A 130 14.65 -3.85 11.26
CA LEU A 130 13.88 -4.74 12.14
C LEU A 130 12.37 -4.52 12.05
N SER A 131 11.93 -3.37 11.52
CA SER A 131 10.52 -3.06 11.34
C SER A 131 10.02 -3.53 9.99
N THR A 132 8.74 -3.93 9.94
CA THR A 132 8.03 -4.22 8.70
C THR A 132 7.13 -3.05 8.36
N VAL A 133 7.22 -2.54 7.13
CA VAL A 133 6.38 -1.44 6.65
C VAL A 133 5.46 -1.93 5.54
N ILE A 134 4.16 -1.73 5.71
CA ILE A 134 3.15 -2.09 4.72
C ILE A 134 2.53 -0.81 4.16
N GLY A 135 2.62 -0.60 2.84
CA GLY A 135 1.92 0.48 2.16
C GLY A 135 0.57 0.02 1.63
N VAL A 136 -0.46 0.84 1.83
CA VAL A 136 -1.76 0.65 1.17
C VAL A 136 -2.13 1.84 0.32
N ASP A 137 -2.72 1.58 -0.85
CA ASP A 137 -3.27 2.60 -1.72
C ASP A 137 -4.34 2.00 -2.63
N ILE A 138 -5.23 2.84 -3.14
CA ILE A 138 -6.23 2.42 -4.12
C ILE A 138 -5.66 2.37 -5.54
N ALA A 139 -4.71 3.27 -5.84
CA ALA A 139 -4.05 3.35 -7.12
C ALA A 139 -2.87 2.38 -7.17
N PRO A 140 -2.75 1.55 -8.22
CA PRO A 140 -1.67 0.58 -8.34
C PRO A 140 -0.36 1.24 -8.83
N MET A 141 0.13 2.24 -8.08
CA MET A 141 1.34 3.02 -8.39
C MET A 141 2.59 2.52 -7.64
N PHE A 142 2.48 1.36 -6.97
CA PHE A 142 3.53 0.80 -6.12
C PHE A 142 4.88 0.59 -6.85
N PRO A 143 6.00 0.62 -6.10
CA PRO A 143 7.32 0.44 -6.68
C PRO A 143 7.46 -0.97 -7.25
N LYS A 144 8.19 -1.09 -8.36
CA LYS A 144 8.44 -2.38 -9.03
C LYS A 144 9.24 -3.36 -8.18
N ASN A 145 10.07 -2.83 -7.29
CA ASN A 145 10.90 -3.59 -6.37
C ASN A 145 10.59 -3.13 -4.95
N SER A 146 10.36 -4.07 -4.04
CA SER A 146 10.23 -3.82 -2.60
C SER A 146 11.50 -4.26 -1.85
N LEU A 147 11.67 -3.75 -0.63
CA LEU A 147 12.67 -4.28 0.30
C LEU A 147 12.12 -5.56 0.96
N PRO A 148 12.99 -6.42 1.54
CA PRO A 148 12.54 -7.63 2.23
C PRO A 148 11.57 -7.38 3.38
N ASN A 149 11.65 -6.21 4.02
CA ASN A 149 10.78 -5.78 5.12
C ASN A 149 9.70 -4.76 4.66
N THR A 150 9.30 -4.81 3.39
CA THR A 150 8.25 -3.95 2.84
C THR A 150 7.28 -4.72 1.98
N ALA A 151 6.00 -4.42 2.11
CA ALA A 151 4.95 -4.93 1.22
C ALA A 151 3.97 -3.83 0.82
N PHE A 152 3.28 -4.04 -0.30
CA PHE A 152 2.27 -3.11 -0.79
C PHE A 152 0.98 -3.85 -1.13
N ILE A 153 -0.13 -3.34 -0.64
CA ILE A 153 -1.45 -3.94 -0.82
C ILE A 153 -2.37 -2.89 -1.44
N ARG A 154 -3.06 -3.28 -2.51
CA ARG A 154 -4.09 -2.43 -3.08
C ARG A 154 -5.39 -2.59 -2.30
N CYS A 155 -5.91 -1.51 -1.73
CA CYS A 155 -7.24 -1.49 -1.12
C CYS A 155 -7.83 -0.08 -1.12
N ASN A 156 -9.16 -0.02 -1.04
CA ASN A 156 -9.87 1.22 -0.73
C ASN A 156 -10.03 1.33 0.78
N VAL A 157 -9.32 2.27 1.41
CA VAL A 157 -9.35 2.43 2.87
C VAL A 157 -10.70 2.88 3.41
N LEU A 158 -11.58 3.41 2.55
CA LEU A 158 -12.95 3.77 2.92
C LEU A 158 -13.85 2.53 3.14
N ASP A 159 -13.48 1.39 2.55
CA ASP A 159 -14.15 0.10 2.77
C ASP A 159 -13.61 -0.63 4.01
N GLY A 160 -12.63 -0.03 4.69
CA GLY A 160 -11.91 -0.61 5.81
C GLY A 160 -10.54 -1.15 5.40
N LEU A 161 -9.69 -1.33 6.40
CA LEU A 161 -8.36 -1.90 6.21
C LEU A 161 -8.44 -3.43 6.19
N PRO A 162 -7.71 -4.12 5.29
CA PRO A 162 -7.70 -5.58 5.22
C PRO A 162 -6.77 -6.17 6.28
N PHE A 163 -6.85 -5.70 7.53
CA PHE A 163 -6.03 -6.18 8.63
C PHE A 163 -6.89 -6.29 9.89
N PRO A 164 -6.62 -7.27 10.77
CA PRO A 164 -7.25 -7.32 12.08
C PRO A 164 -7.02 -6.03 12.89
N ASP A 165 -7.93 -5.73 13.80
CA ASP A 165 -7.75 -4.64 14.77
C ASP A 165 -6.45 -4.83 15.56
N CYS A 166 -5.81 -3.73 15.94
CA CYS A 166 -4.55 -3.72 16.69
C CYS A 166 -3.37 -4.44 16.00
N THR A 167 -3.36 -4.52 14.67
CA THR A 167 -2.24 -5.12 13.91
C THR A 167 -0.97 -4.26 13.92
N PHE A 168 -1.11 -2.94 13.85
CA PHE A 168 -0.01 -2.01 13.65
C PHE A 168 0.34 -1.22 14.92
N ASP A 169 1.63 -0.96 15.08
CA ASP A 169 2.18 -0.14 16.17
C ASP A 169 2.27 1.34 15.76
N PHE A 170 2.34 1.62 14.45
CA PHE A 170 2.40 2.96 13.87
C PHE A 170 1.69 3.03 12.51
#